data_AF-A0A8H4RJM7-F1
#
_entry.id   AF-A0A8H4RJM7-F1
#
_cell.length_a   1.000
_cell.length_b   1.000
_cell.length_c   1.000
_cell.angle_alpha   90.00
_cell.angle_beta   90.00
_cell.angle_gamma   90.00
#
_symmetry.space_group_name_H-M   'P 1'
#
loop_
_entity.id
_entity.type
_entity.pdbx_description
1 polymer ?
#
loop_
_entity_poly.entity_id
_entity_poly.type
_entity_poly.pdbx_seq_one_letter_code
_entity_poly.pdbx_strand_id
1 'polypeptide(L)'
;MRLGEFMGAQLPSYAILSHTWEEDEVTFQEFSDPQNATKKKGFAKIEKTCDQARQTGIGYVWVDTCCIDKTSSAELTEAINSMFQWYAYSTVCYAYLSDLGDEDSVVDSWGGAMIKFAQSCWFTRGWTLQELIAPKIVEFYDSD
;
A
#
# COMPACT_ATOMS: atom_id res chain seq x y z
N MET A 1 15.37 5.97 -1.19
CA MET A 1 14.00 6.54 -1.14
C MET A 1 14.00 7.77 -0.24
N ARG A 2 13.06 8.70 -0.42
CA ARG A 2 12.90 9.89 0.46
C ARG A 2 11.43 10.29 0.52
N LEU A 3 10.99 10.85 1.64
CA LEU A 3 9.67 11.45 1.75
C LEU A 3 9.64 12.81 1.04
N GLY A 4 8.49 13.15 0.47
CA GLY A 4 8.22 14.45 -0.12
C GLY A 4 6.82 14.90 0.31
N GLU A 5 6.67 16.19 0.57
CA GLU A 5 5.41 16.80 0.97
C GLU A 5 4.83 17.60 -0.21
N PHE A 6 3.54 17.40 -0.47
CA PHE A 6 2.83 18.02 -1.58
C PHE A 6 1.49 18.55 -1.10
N MET A 7 1.17 19.80 -1.44
CA MET A 7 -0.09 20.45 -1.05
C MET A 7 -0.81 21.02 -2.27
N GLY A 8 -2.15 20.93 -2.28
CA GLY A 8 -3.01 21.58 -3.26
C GLY A 8 -3.04 20.92 -4.65
N ALA A 9 -3.21 21.73 -5.69
CA ALA A 9 -3.52 21.26 -7.05
C ALA A 9 -2.31 20.74 -7.86
N GLN A 10 -1.11 20.72 -7.30
CA GLN A 10 0.12 20.26 -7.96
C GLN A 10 0.60 18.92 -7.38
N LEU A 11 -0.31 17.95 -7.29
CA LEU A 11 0.08 16.58 -6.95
C LEU A 11 0.79 15.94 -8.15
N PRO A 12 2.01 15.39 -7.98
CA PRO A 12 2.63 14.60 -9.04
C PRO A 12 1.82 13.31 -9.27
N SER A 13 2.08 12.59 -10.37
CA SER A 13 1.52 11.23 -10.49
C SER A 13 2.13 10.33 -9.41
N TYR A 14 1.30 9.56 -8.71
CA TYR A 14 1.75 8.59 -7.72
C TYR A 14 0.97 7.28 -7.83
N ALA A 15 1.62 6.20 -7.42
CA ALA A 15 0.97 4.94 -7.12
C ALA A 15 0.60 4.95 -5.64
N ILE A 16 -0.44 4.21 -5.27
CA ILE A 16 -0.88 4.09 -3.88
C ILE A 16 -0.83 2.62 -3.45
N LEU A 17 -0.30 2.35 -2.26
CA LEU A 17 -0.29 1.01 -1.69
C LEU A 17 -1.55 0.80 -0.84
N SER A 18 -2.29 -0.24 -1.16
CA SER A 18 -3.32 -0.83 -0.32
C SER A 18 -2.80 -2.16 0.20
N HIS A 19 -2.77 -2.34 1.53
CA HIS A 19 -2.20 -3.53 2.15
C HIS A 19 -2.82 -3.82 3.51
N THR A 20 -2.73 -5.06 3.96
CA THR A 20 -2.95 -5.38 5.37
C THR A 20 -1.71 -4.98 6.16
N TRP A 21 -1.91 -4.26 7.27
CA TRP A 21 -0.81 -3.94 8.18
C TRP A 21 -0.35 -5.23 8.87
N GLU A 22 0.96 -5.39 8.93
CA GLU A 22 1.59 -6.55 9.56
C GLU A 22 2.47 -6.10 10.73
N GLU A 23 3.21 -7.04 11.29
CA GLU A 23 4.25 -6.70 12.26
C GLU A 23 5.36 -5.89 11.61
N ASP A 24 5.94 -4.97 12.38
CA ASP A 24 7.06 -4.13 11.95
C ASP A 24 6.77 -3.28 10.70
N GLU A 25 5.64 -2.58 10.67
CA GLU A 25 5.43 -1.48 9.72
C GLU A 25 6.41 -0.33 9.97
N VAL A 26 6.82 0.33 8.89
CA VAL A 26 7.65 1.54 8.98
C VAL A 26 6.74 2.74 9.17
N THR A 27 6.91 3.44 10.28
CA THR A 27 6.18 4.69 10.55
C THR A 27 6.82 5.89 9.85
N PHE A 28 6.10 7.02 9.77
CA PHE A 28 6.60 8.28 9.20
C PHE A 28 7.95 8.72 9.84
N GLN A 29 8.04 8.61 11.16
CA GLN A 29 9.20 9.02 11.96
C GLN A 29 10.40 8.12 11.69
N GLU A 30 10.15 6.81 11.60
CA GLU A 30 11.20 5.82 11.40
C GLU A 30 11.73 5.82 9.97
N PHE A 31 10.92 6.25 9.00
CA PHE A 31 11.35 6.38 7.61
C PHE A 31 12.51 7.38 7.44
N SER A 32 12.63 8.35 8.34
CA SER A 32 13.74 9.32 8.36
C SER A 32 15.07 8.72 8.84
N ASP A 33 15.06 7.49 9.39
CA ASP A 33 16.25 6.74 9.78
C ASP A 33 16.39 5.46 8.92
N PRO A 34 17.11 5.54 7.78
CA PRO A 34 17.27 4.39 6.88
C PRO A 34 17.88 3.16 7.54
N GLN A 35 18.71 3.31 8.57
CA GLN A 35 19.37 2.16 9.21
C GLN A 35 18.39 1.33 10.05
N ASN A 36 17.37 1.96 10.61
CA ASN A 36 16.34 1.28 11.37
C ASN A 36 15.14 0.89 10.49
N ALA A 37 14.76 1.72 9.51
CA ALA A 37 13.70 1.40 8.58
C ALA A 37 13.98 0.12 7.78
N THR A 38 15.17 -0.04 7.22
CA THR A 38 15.53 -1.20 6.38
C THR A 38 15.52 -2.54 7.10
N LYS A 39 15.51 -2.57 8.44
CA LYS A 39 15.44 -3.80 9.24
C LYS A 39 14.01 -4.27 9.48
N LYS A 40 13.02 -3.44 9.18
CA LYS A 40 11.60 -3.73 9.40
C LYS A 40 10.99 -4.49 8.23
N LYS A 41 10.10 -5.44 8.52
CA LYS A 41 9.39 -6.23 7.48
C LYS A 41 8.57 -5.33 6.56
N GLY A 42 7.88 -4.32 7.10
CA GLY A 42 7.10 -3.38 6.31
C GLY A 42 7.92 -2.56 5.31
N PHE A 43 9.23 -2.44 5.51
CA PHE A 43 10.10 -1.74 4.55
C PHE A 43 10.18 -2.46 3.21
N ALA A 44 10.18 -3.80 3.21
CA ALA A 44 10.20 -4.59 1.98
C ALA A 44 8.97 -4.31 1.11
N LYS A 45 7.80 -4.12 1.72
CA LYS A 45 6.57 -3.73 1.01
C LYS A 45 6.73 -2.37 0.35
N ILE A 46 7.27 -1.38 1.07
CA ILE A 46 7.51 -0.04 0.54
C ILE A 46 8.51 -0.09 -0.62
N GLU A 47 9.58 -0.86 -0.48
CA GLU A 47 10.61 -1.04 -1.50
C GLU A 47 10.04 -1.70 -2.76
N LYS A 48 9.39 -2.86 -2.65
CA LYS A 48 8.70 -3.54 -3.77
C LYS A 48 7.70 -2.61 -4.46
N THR A 49 6.91 -1.86 -3.70
CA THR A 49 5.93 -0.89 -4.25
C THR A 49 6.63 0.23 -5.03
N CYS A 50 7.74 0.76 -4.53
CA CYS A 50 8.53 1.76 -5.23
C CYS A 50 9.20 1.22 -6.49
N ASP A 51 9.66 -0.04 -6.45
CA ASP A 51 10.25 -0.70 -7.61
C ASP A 51 9.20 -0.92 -8.70
N GLN A 52 8.00 -1.38 -8.34
CA GLN A 52 6.88 -1.55 -9.26
C GLN A 52 6.45 -0.21 -9.89
N ALA A 53 6.30 0.84 -9.07
CA ALA A 53 6.00 2.19 -9.57
C ALA A 53 7.08 2.71 -10.54
N ARG A 54 8.36 2.45 -10.25
CA ARG A 54 9.46 2.87 -11.12
C ARG A 54 9.45 2.14 -12.47
N GLN A 55 9.08 0.86 -12.51
CA GLN A 55 8.95 0.10 -13.76
C GLN A 55 7.85 0.65 -14.67
N THR A 56 6.80 1.22 -14.09
CA THR A 56 5.68 1.83 -14.82
C THR A 56 5.83 3.34 -15.05
N GLY A 57 6.99 3.92 -14.71
CA GLY A 57 7.30 5.33 -14.94
C GLY A 57 6.68 6.29 -13.93
N ILE A 58 6.21 5.79 -12.79
CA ILE A 58 5.60 6.58 -11.71
C ILE A 58 6.68 6.96 -10.69
N GLY A 59 6.88 8.27 -10.49
CA GLY A 59 7.97 8.79 -9.65
C GLY A 59 7.71 8.84 -8.15
N TYR A 60 6.46 8.66 -7.72
CA TYR A 60 6.04 8.77 -6.32
C TYR A 60 5.14 7.61 -5.91
N VAL A 61 5.24 7.24 -4.64
CA VAL A 61 4.37 6.24 -4.02
C VAL A 61 3.82 6.84 -2.74
N TRP A 62 2.55 6.58 -2.47
CA TRP A 62 1.92 6.90 -1.20
C TRP A 62 1.65 5.60 -0.42
N VAL A 63 2.06 5.57 0.84
CA VAL A 63 1.87 4.45 1.77
C VAL A 63 1.40 4.98 3.12
N ASP A 64 0.25 4.54 3.60
CA ASP A 64 -0.39 5.06 4.81
C ASP A 64 0.43 4.86 6.10
N THR A 65 1.34 3.88 6.12
CA THR A 65 2.22 3.62 7.26
C THR A 65 3.29 4.68 7.45
N CYS A 66 3.89 5.14 6.35
CA CYS A 66 5.03 6.08 6.39
C CYS A 66 4.76 7.46 5.77
N CYS A 67 3.59 7.69 5.15
CA CYS A 67 3.23 8.98 4.55
C CYS A 67 2.24 9.81 5.40
N ILE A 68 1.77 9.27 6.54
CA ILE A 68 0.93 9.99 7.50
C ILE A 68 1.66 10.07 8.83
N ASP A 69 1.87 11.27 9.36
CA ASP A 69 2.28 11.45 10.75
C ASP A 69 1.12 11.16 11.70
N LYS A 70 1.08 9.92 12.20
CA LYS A 70 0.08 9.45 13.16
C LYS A 70 0.25 10.03 14.56
N THR A 71 1.35 10.73 14.84
CA THR A 71 1.56 11.45 16.12
C THR A 71 0.84 12.80 16.12
N SER A 72 0.54 13.34 14.94
CA SER A 72 -0.27 14.53 14.74
C SER A 72 -1.74 14.17 14.60
N SER A 73 -2.54 14.44 15.65
CA SER A 73 -3.99 14.16 15.61
C SER A 73 -4.73 14.97 14.54
N ALA A 74 -4.24 16.18 14.24
CA ALA A 74 -4.77 17.03 13.17
C ALA A 74 -4.54 16.38 11.80
N GLU A 75 -3.32 15.93 11.52
CA GLU A 75 -2.97 15.28 10.26
C GLU A 75 -3.68 13.94 10.11
N LEU A 76 -3.75 13.13 11.18
CA LEU A 76 -4.49 11.88 11.16
C LEU A 76 -5.97 12.09 10.81
N THR A 77 -6.59 13.13 11.37
CA THR A 77 -7.99 13.46 11.07
C THR A 77 -8.16 13.92 9.62
N GLU A 78 -7.25 14.76 9.13
CA GLU A 78 -7.24 15.20 7.73
C GLU A 78 -7.04 14.02 6.77
N ALA A 79 -6.12 13.11 7.10
CA ALA A 79 -5.87 11.91 6.33
C ALA A 79 -7.12 11.03 6.24
N ILE A 80 -7.79 10.74 7.36
CA ILE A 80 -9.04 9.97 7.36
C ILE A 80 -10.08 10.58 6.43
N ASN A 81 -10.23 11.90 6.43
CA ASN A 81 -11.20 12.59 5.57
C ASN A 81 -10.75 12.68 4.10
N SER A 82 -9.46 12.49 3.81
CA SER A 82 -8.87 12.66 2.47
C SER A 82 -8.53 11.34 1.78
N MET A 83 -8.48 10.22 2.51
CA MET A 83 -8.08 8.90 2.03
C MET A 83 -8.79 8.49 0.74
N PHE A 84 -10.13 8.56 0.71
CA PHE A 84 -10.89 8.21 -0.50
C PHE A 84 -10.42 9.00 -1.72
N GLN A 85 -10.18 10.31 -1.54
CA GLN A 85 -9.73 11.20 -2.60
C GLN A 85 -8.29 10.88 -3.03
N TRP A 86 -7.41 10.50 -2.11
CA TRP A 86 -6.05 10.07 -2.44
C TRP A 86 -6.05 8.75 -3.23
N TYR A 87 -6.88 7.78 -2.86
CA TYR A 87 -7.08 6.58 -3.69
C TYR A 87 -7.65 6.93 -5.07
N ALA A 88 -8.64 7.81 -5.14
CA ALA A 88 -9.27 8.21 -6.41
C ALA A 88 -8.34 8.97 -7.38
N TYR A 89 -7.37 9.73 -6.85
CA TYR A 89 -6.39 10.46 -7.65
C TYR A 89 -5.08 9.70 -7.90
N SER A 90 -4.89 8.54 -7.28
CA SER A 90 -3.77 7.67 -7.61
C SER A 90 -3.81 7.27 -9.08
N THR A 91 -2.63 7.09 -9.67
CA THR A 91 -2.50 6.57 -11.04
C THR A 91 -2.86 5.09 -11.09
N VAL A 92 -2.46 4.36 -10.06
CA VAL A 92 -2.74 2.94 -9.85
C VAL A 92 -2.72 2.65 -8.35
N CYS A 93 -3.62 1.78 -7.92
CA CYS A 93 -3.61 1.18 -6.59
C CYS A 93 -2.99 -0.20 -6.68
N TYR A 94 -1.88 -0.41 -5.97
CA TYR A 94 -1.29 -1.72 -5.79
C TYR A 94 -1.90 -2.33 -4.54
N ALA A 95 -2.75 -3.35 -4.72
CA ALA A 95 -3.36 -4.12 -3.63
C ALA A 95 -2.46 -5.33 -3.32
N TYR A 96 -1.72 -5.24 -2.23
CA TYR A 96 -0.81 -6.29 -1.78
C TYR A 96 -1.50 -7.26 -0.82
N LEU A 97 -1.55 -8.53 -1.23
CA LEU A 97 -2.20 -9.64 -0.53
C LEU A 97 -1.13 -10.54 0.10
N SER A 98 -0.67 -10.16 1.29
CA SER A 98 0.45 -10.82 1.96
C SER A 98 0.16 -12.25 2.43
N ASP A 99 -1.12 -12.61 2.52
CA ASP A 99 -1.60 -13.91 2.96
C ASP A 99 -1.81 -14.91 1.81
N LEU A 100 -1.38 -14.58 0.60
CA LEU A 100 -1.48 -15.45 -0.57
C LEU A 100 -0.18 -16.22 -0.92
N GLY A 101 0.77 -16.30 0.02
CA GLY A 101 2.06 -16.95 -0.21
C GLY A 101 2.09 -18.49 -0.21
N ASP A 102 3.32 -18.99 -0.40
CA ASP A 102 3.78 -20.35 -0.72
C ASP A 102 3.46 -21.48 0.30
N GLU A 103 2.39 -21.38 1.09
CA GLU A 103 1.94 -22.49 1.95
C GLU A 103 1.24 -23.59 1.14
N ASP A 104 2.05 -24.58 0.73
CA ASP A 104 1.86 -26.05 0.68
C ASP A 104 0.60 -26.64 0.02
N SER A 105 -0.23 -25.82 -0.60
CA SER A 105 -1.32 -26.28 -1.44
C SER A 105 -0.95 -25.95 -2.86
N VAL A 106 -0.40 -26.95 -3.54
CA VAL A 106 -0.27 -27.03 -4.99
C VAL A 106 -1.66 -26.79 -5.57
N VAL A 107 -1.99 -25.52 -5.82
CA VAL A 107 -3.24 -25.19 -6.45
C VAL A 107 -3.01 -25.30 -7.95
N ASP A 108 -2.89 -26.54 -8.44
CA ASP A 108 -2.70 -26.84 -9.86
C ASP A 108 -3.90 -26.43 -10.75
N SER A 109 -4.89 -25.73 -10.19
CA SER A 109 -6.07 -25.27 -10.91
C SER A 109 -6.38 -23.80 -10.62
N TRP A 110 -6.77 -23.08 -11.68
CA TRP A 110 -7.32 -21.72 -11.61
C TRP A 110 -8.43 -21.58 -10.56
N GLY A 111 -9.27 -22.61 -10.42
CA GLY A 111 -10.39 -22.60 -9.48
C GLY A 111 -9.96 -22.43 -8.02
N GLY A 112 -8.89 -23.11 -7.59
CA GLY A 112 -8.43 -22.95 -6.22
C GLY A 112 -7.70 -21.62 -5.97
N ALA A 113 -7.04 -21.06 -6.99
CA ALA A 113 -6.35 -19.78 -6.86
C ALA A 113 -7.36 -18.65 -6.65
N MET A 114 -8.48 -18.71 -7.36
CA MET A 114 -9.61 -17.79 -7.15
C MET A 114 -10.25 -17.93 -5.77
N ILE A 115 -10.33 -19.15 -5.23
CA ILE A 115 -10.83 -19.37 -3.86
C ILE A 115 -9.88 -18.72 -2.84
N LYS A 116 -8.56 -18.96 -2.96
CA LYS A 116 -7.57 -18.32 -2.08
C LYS A 116 -7.65 -16.79 -2.17
N PHE A 117 -7.67 -16.25 -3.39
CA PHE A 117 -7.84 -14.81 -3.61
C PHE A 117 -9.07 -14.25 -2.91
N ALA A 118 -10.23 -14.87 -3.09
CA ALA A 118 -11.49 -14.44 -2.47
C ALA A 118 -11.50 -14.59 -0.93
N GLN A 119 -10.62 -15.42 -0.38
CA GLN A 119 -10.46 -15.65 1.06
C GLN A 119 -9.39 -14.75 1.70
N SER A 120 -8.66 -13.95 0.92
CA SER A 120 -7.64 -13.07 1.47
C SER A 120 -8.24 -12.15 2.54
N CYS A 121 -7.51 -12.02 3.65
CA CYS A 121 -7.81 -11.12 4.75
C CYS A 121 -7.98 -9.67 4.28
N TRP A 122 -7.37 -9.30 3.16
CA TRP A 122 -7.54 -7.99 2.54
C TRP A 122 -9.00 -7.67 2.26
N PHE A 123 -9.82 -8.65 1.87
CA PHE A 123 -11.26 -8.45 1.62
C PHE A 123 -12.11 -8.24 2.87
N THR A 124 -11.56 -8.50 4.05
CA THR A 124 -12.28 -8.43 5.33
C THR A 124 -12.07 -7.12 6.08
N ARG A 125 -11.19 -6.24 5.59
CA ARG A 125 -10.83 -4.97 6.25
C ARG A 125 -11.93 -3.92 6.04
N GLY A 126 -12.09 -3.05 7.03
CA GLY A 126 -13.04 -1.92 6.96
C GLY A 126 -12.70 -0.88 5.88
N TRP A 127 -11.44 -0.82 5.44
CA TRP A 127 -10.96 0.12 4.43
C TRP A 127 -11.06 -0.39 2.99
N THR A 128 -11.12 -1.71 2.80
CA THR A 128 -11.07 -2.39 1.50
C THR A 128 -12.02 -1.80 0.48
N LEU A 129 -13.26 -1.50 0.88
CA LEU A 129 -14.25 -0.97 -0.04
C LEU A 129 -13.74 0.31 -0.72
N GLN A 130 -13.21 1.24 0.06
CA GLN A 130 -12.69 2.51 -0.47
C GLN A 130 -11.41 2.29 -1.29
N GLU A 131 -10.51 1.44 -0.81
CA GLU A 131 -9.26 1.09 -1.49
C GLU A 131 -9.51 0.38 -2.85
N LEU A 132 -10.65 -0.31 -3.00
CA LEU A 132 -11.05 -1.03 -4.20
C LEU A 132 -11.82 -0.15 -5.19
N ILE A 133 -12.77 0.67 -4.72
CA ILE A 133 -13.71 1.39 -5.62
C ILE A 133 -13.29 2.81 -5.94
N ALA A 134 -12.43 3.43 -5.13
CA ALA A 134 -12.01 4.81 -5.37
C ALA A 134 -11.00 4.91 -6.52
N PRO A 135 -9.94 4.07 -6.60
CA PRO A 135 -8.99 4.11 -7.70
C PRO A 135 -9.63 3.72 -9.03
N LYS A 136 -9.11 4.27 -10.12
CA LYS A 136 -9.52 3.87 -11.48
C LYS A 136 -8.92 2.53 -11.91
N ILE A 137 -7.76 2.19 -11.35
CA ILE A 137 -6.99 0.98 -11.66
C ILE A 137 -6.54 0.38 -10.34
N VAL A 138 -6.84 -0.90 -10.15
CA VAL A 138 -6.36 -1.72 -9.03
C VAL A 138 -5.64 -2.92 -9.60
N GLU A 139 -4.39 -3.11 -9.20
CA GLU A 139 -3.57 -4.26 -9.57
C GLU A 139 -3.26 -5.04 -8.30
N PHE A 140 -3.54 -6.35 -8.34
CA PHE A 140 -3.32 -7.23 -7.20
C PHE A 140 -1.96 -7.91 -7.31
N TYR A 141 -1.25 -7.94 -6.18
CA TYR A 141 0.05 -8.60 -6.04
C TYR A 141 0.02 -9.51 -4.81
N ASP A 142 0.58 -10.70 -4.92
CA ASP A 142 0.83 -11.61 -3.81
C ASP A 142 2.24 -11.38 -3.23
N SER A 143 2.66 -12.25 -2.30
CA SER A 143 3.94 -12.16 -1.62
C SER A 143 5.16 -12.51 -2.48
N ASP A 144 4.96 -13.15 -3.63
CA ASP A 144 6.02 -13.79 -4.41
C ASP A 144 6.81 -12.80 -5.31
#